data_AF-W5PL15-F1
#
_entry.id   AF-W5PL15-F1
#
_cell.length_a   1.000
_cell.length_b   1.000
_cell.length_c   1.000
_cell.angle_alpha   90.00
_cell.angle_beta   90.00
_cell.angle_gamma   90.00
#
_symmetry.space_group_name_H-M   'P 1'
#
loop_
_entity.id
_entity.type
_entity.pdbx_description
1 polymer ?
#
loop_
_entity_poly.entity_id
_entity_poly.type
_entity_poly.pdbx_seq_one_letter_code
_entity_poly.pdbx_strand_id
1 'polypeptide(L)'
;LRLQHSHCLRHLSEDKPAGSMELLSTPHSIEVSNVTCDSFRISWAMENSDLERVTHYFIDLNKKENKNSNKFKHRDVPTKLVAKAVPLPMTVRGHWFLSPRTEYSVAVQTAVKQSDGEYLVSGWSETVEFCTGDYAKEHLAQLQEKAEQIAGRMLRFSVFYRNHHKEYFQHARTHCGNMLQPYLKDNSGSQSPTSGMLHGVFFSCNTEFNTGQPPQDSPYGRWRFQIPAQRLFNPSTNLYFAGPSPTSRALGASYCRPHPLPL
;
A
#
# COMPACT_ATOMS: atom_id res chain seq x y z
N LEU A 1 6.36 23.82 86.24
CA LEU A 1 6.98 24.27 84.96
C LEU A 1 7.10 23.06 84.04
N ARG A 2 6.33 23.05 82.93
CA ARG A 2 6.37 22.21 81.69
C ARG A 2 6.55 20.67 81.83
N LEU A 3 5.55 19.82 81.53
CA LEU A 3 5.05 19.35 80.20
C LEU A 3 6.18 18.66 79.39
N GLN A 4 6.05 17.46 78.78
CA GLN A 4 4.90 16.69 78.31
C GLN A 4 5.28 15.25 77.88
N HIS A 5 4.25 14.41 77.69
CA HIS A 5 4.21 12.99 77.30
C HIS A 5 4.98 12.58 76.03
N SER A 6 5.39 11.30 75.94
CA SER A 6 5.31 10.55 74.68
C SER A 6 5.06 9.04 74.92
N HIS A 7 4.10 8.53 74.15
CA HIS A 7 3.55 7.17 74.16
C HIS A 7 4.50 6.18 73.46
N CYS A 8 4.65 4.99 74.04
CA CYS A 8 5.31 3.85 73.40
C CYS A 8 4.27 3.04 72.62
N LEU A 9 4.41 2.93 71.29
CA LEU A 9 3.61 2.05 70.44
C LEU A 9 4.49 1.41 69.35
N ARG A 10 4.78 0.13 69.60
CA ARG A 10 5.05 -1.02 68.72
C ARG A 10 5.41 -0.72 67.26
N HIS A 11 6.59 -1.24 66.87
CA HIS A 11 6.96 -1.53 65.49
C HIS A 11 5.85 -2.28 64.76
N LEU A 12 5.24 -1.63 63.77
CA LEU A 12 4.60 -2.28 62.65
C LEU A 12 5.63 -2.29 61.52
N SER A 13 6.12 -3.48 61.20
CA SER A 13 6.75 -3.79 59.93
C SER A 13 5.76 -3.44 58.81
N GLU A 14 6.14 -2.53 57.92
CA GLU A 14 5.43 -2.30 56.67
C GLU A 14 5.59 -3.54 55.79
N ASP A 15 4.62 -4.45 55.89
CA ASP A 15 4.37 -5.48 54.89
C ASP A 15 4.09 -4.79 53.55
N LYS A 16 5.06 -4.86 52.62
CA LYS A 16 4.83 -4.56 51.21
C LYS A 16 3.68 -5.45 50.72
N PRO A 17 2.59 -4.88 50.17
CA PRO A 17 1.52 -5.71 49.63
C PRO A 17 2.05 -6.51 48.44
N ALA A 18 1.99 -7.83 48.58
CA ALA A 18 2.19 -8.77 47.49
C ALA A 18 1.12 -8.52 46.42
N GLY A 19 1.56 -8.25 45.18
CA GLY A 19 0.67 -8.25 44.01
C GLY A 19 0.44 -6.91 43.31
N SER A 20 1.39 -5.96 43.33
CA SER A 20 1.41 -4.98 42.23
C SER A 20 1.83 -5.71 40.97
N MET A 21 0.89 -6.05 40.07
CA MET A 21 1.24 -6.36 38.68
C MET A 21 2.01 -5.16 38.15
N GLU A 22 3.33 -5.29 38.09
CA GLU A 22 4.22 -4.21 37.70
C GLU A 22 3.91 -3.89 36.23
N LEU A 23 3.26 -2.74 36.03
CA LEU A 23 2.83 -2.27 34.72
C LEU A 23 4.08 -1.99 33.88
N LEU A 24 4.12 -2.52 32.66
CA LEU A 24 5.20 -2.21 31.72
C LEU A 24 5.16 -0.73 31.38
N SER A 25 6.33 -0.10 31.40
CA SER A 25 6.50 1.26 30.92
C SER A 25 6.06 1.40 29.45
N THR A 26 5.46 2.54 29.12
CA THR A 26 5.00 2.81 27.76
C THR A 26 6.20 3.15 26.87
N PRO A 27 6.37 2.51 25.70
CA PRO A 27 7.42 2.88 24.75
C PRO A 27 7.22 4.33 24.28
N HIS A 28 8.31 5.07 24.16
CA HIS A 28 8.29 6.48 23.75
C HIS A 28 9.52 6.82 22.90
N SER A 29 9.54 8.03 22.35
CA SER A 29 10.63 8.49 21.46
C SER A 29 10.77 7.55 20.26
N ILE A 30 9.64 7.28 19.59
CA ILE A 30 9.60 6.39 18.43
C ILE A 30 10.41 7.03 17.29
N GLU A 31 11.40 6.30 16.78
CA GLU A 31 12.23 6.72 15.67
C GLU A 31 12.02 5.80 14.47
N VAL A 32 11.65 6.38 13.34
CA VAL A 32 11.55 5.69 12.04
C VAL A 32 12.70 6.16 11.16
N SER A 33 13.49 5.22 10.65
CA SER A 33 14.69 5.49 9.84
C SER A 33 14.83 4.51 8.68
N ASN A 34 15.79 4.79 7.78
CA ASN A 34 16.13 3.92 6.64
C ASN A 34 14.92 3.47 5.81
N VAL A 35 13.98 4.39 5.56
CA VAL A 35 12.74 4.10 4.86
C VAL A 35 13.00 3.84 3.38
N THR A 36 12.56 2.69 2.87
CA THR A 36 12.53 2.32 1.45
C THR A 36 11.09 2.30 0.94
N CYS A 37 10.88 1.86 -0.30
CA CYS A 37 9.53 1.66 -0.83
C CYS A 37 8.74 0.52 -0.17
N ASP A 38 9.43 -0.43 0.47
CA ASP A 38 8.87 -1.70 0.98
C ASP A 38 9.33 -2.07 2.40
N SER A 39 10.11 -1.19 3.06
CA SER A 39 10.63 -1.41 4.40
C SER A 39 10.97 -0.12 5.14
N PHE A 40 11.11 -0.22 6.45
CA PHE A 40 11.67 0.83 7.31
C PHE A 40 12.33 0.19 8.53
N ARG A 41 13.18 0.96 9.22
CA ARG A 41 13.67 0.62 10.55
C ARG A 41 12.92 1.41 11.61
N ILE A 42 12.66 0.76 12.73
CA ILE A 42 11.98 1.35 13.88
C ILE A 42 12.71 1.05 15.18
N SER A 43 12.82 2.06 16.04
CA SER A 43 13.34 1.99 17.41
C SER A 43 12.51 2.86 18.33
N TRP A 44 12.68 2.65 19.64
CA TRP A 44 12.05 3.42 20.69
C TRP A 44 12.86 3.30 21.98
N ALA A 45 12.59 4.19 22.92
CA ALA A 45 13.10 4.15 24.28
C ALA A 45 12.07 3.54 25.24
N MET A 46 12.57 2.91 26.31
CA MET A 46 11.82 2.25 27.37
C MET A 46 12.76 2.06 28.58
N GLU A 47 12.22 1.86 29.78
CA GLU A 47 13.04 1.51 30.94
C GLU A 47 13.81 0.20 30.73
N ASN A 48 15.11 0.19 31.05
CA ASN A 48 15.99 -0.95 30.79
C ASN A 48 15.51 -2.25 31.49
N SER A 49 14.95 -2.13 32.70
CA SER A 49 14.39 -3.26 33.46
C SER A 49 13.22 -3.92 32.74
N ASP A 50 12.43 -3.15 31.98
CA ASP A 50 11.31 -3.68 31.21
C ASP A 50 11.77 -4.25 29.87
N LEU A 51 12.73 -3.60 29.19
CA LEU A 51 13.27 -4.06 27.91
C LEU A 51 13.77 -5.51 27.97
N GLU A 52 14.41 -5.91 29.06
CA GLU A 52 14.89 -7.29 29.26
C GLU A 52 13.75 -8.31 29.41
N ARG A 53 12.59 -7.86 29.89
CA ARG A 53 11.40 -8.72 30.10
C ARG A 53 10.56 -8.84 28.84
N VAL A 54 10.59 -7.83 27.96
CA VAL A 54 9.73 -7.79 26.77
C VAL A 54 10.02 -8.98 25.85
N THR A 55 8.95 -9.69 25.53
CA THR A 55 9.01 -10.89 24.68
C THR A 55 8.46 -10.65 23.29
N HIS A 56 7.56 -9.67 23.13
CA HIS A 56 6.86 -9.37 21.89
C HIS A 56 6.62 -7.87 21.73
N TYR A 57 6.51 -7.46 20.46
CA TYR A 57 6.11 -6.13 20.05
C TYR A 57 4.82 -6.22 19.23
N PHE A 58 3.88 -5.36 19.58
CA PHE A 58 2.68 -5.08 18.80
C PHE A 58 2.90 -3.76 18.07
N ILE A 59 2.87 -3.80 16.74
CA ILE A 59 3.08 -2.62 15.90
C ILE A 59 1.79 -2.38 15.13
N ASP A 60 1.16 -1.24 15.38
CA ASP A 60 -0.03 -0.81 14.64
C ASP A 60 0.42 0.07 13.47
N LEU A 61 0.33 -0.48 12.26
CA LEU A 61 0.70 0.21 11.02
C LEU A 61 -0.56 0.54 10.22
N ASN A 62 -0.80 1.83 10.02
CA ASN A 62 -1.98 2.33 9.32
C ASN A 62 -1.58 3.11 8.08
N LYS A 63 -2.18 2.76 6.94
CA LYS A 63 -2.05 3.53 5.70
C LYS A 63 -2.92 4.78 5.82
N LYS A 64 -2.35 5.96 5.60
CA LYS A 64 -3.11 7.21 5.60
C LYS A 64 -3.80 7.34 4.24
N GLU A 65 -5.13 7.25 4.23
CA GLU A 65 -5.87 7.46 2.99
C GLU A 65 -5.79 8.92 2.57
N ASN A 66 -5.34 9.17 1.34
CA ASN A 66 -5.52 10.46 0.70
C ASN A 66 -7.02 10.67 0.46
N LYS A 67 -7.55 11.86 0.80
CA LYS A 67 -8.97 12.25 0.63
C LYS A 67 -9.52 12.09 -0.80
N ASN A 68 -8.65 11.84 -1.79
CA ASN A 68 -8.99 11.59 -3.19
C ASN A 68 -8.83 10.13 -3.65
N SER A 69 -8.63 9.17 -2.73
CA SER A 69 -8.45 7.77 -3.12
C SER A 69 -9.79 7.10 -3.43
N ASN A 70 -9.94 6.69 -4.69
CA ASN A 70 -11.04 5.85 -5.16
C ASN A 70 -11.13 4.58 -4.30
N LYS A 71 -12.33 4.29 -3.78
CA LYS A 71 -12.69 3.19 -2.88
C LYS A 71 -12.59 1.81 -3.54
N PHE A 72 -11.44 1.42 -4.08
CA PHE A 72 -11.18 0.03 -4.37
C PHE A 72 -10.73 -0.65 -3.08
N LYS A 73 -11.73 -1.09 -2.31
CA LYS A 73 -11.57 -1.77 -1.02
C LYS A 73 -10.80 -3.09 -1.19
N HIS A 74 -9.49 -3.04 -1.19
CA HIS A 74 -8.80 -3.99 -0.32
C HIS A 74 -9.20 -3.55 1.08
N ARG A 75 -9.91 -4.42 1.81
CA ARG A 75 -10.29 -4.17 3.21
C ARG A 75 -9.12 -3.46 3.89
N ASP A 76 -9.35 -2.25 4.38
CA ASP A 76 -8.46 -1.61 5.34
C ASP A 76 -8.40 -2.56 6.53
N VAL A 77 -7.44 -3.46 6.49
CA VAL A 77 -7.06 -4.27 7.64
C VAL A 77 -5.97 -3.44 8.27
N PRO A 78 -6.24 -2.73 9.40
CA PRO A 78 -5.18 -2.21 10.24
C PRO A 78 -4.19 -3.34 10.43
N THR A 79 -2.97 -3.15 9.94
CA THR A 79 -2.00 -4.23 9.99
C THR A 79 -1.38 -4.16 11.37
N LYS A 80 -2.04 -4.82 12.33
CA LYS A 80 -1.44 -5.11 13.62
C LYS A 80 -0.44 -6.25 13.42
N LEU A 81 0.84 -5.88 13.42
CA LEU A 81 1.93 -6.82 13.36
C LEU A 81 2.24 -7.26 14.79
N VAL A 82 2.36 -8.57 14.99
CA VAL A 82 2.88 -9.14 16.23
C VAL A 82 4.23 -9.74 15.90
N ALA A 83 5.28 -9.22 16.51
CA ALA A 83 6.65 -9.67 16.32
C ALA A 83 7.21 -10.20 17.64
N LYS A 84 8.00 -11.26 17.59
CA LYS A 84 8.85 -11.63 18.72
C LYS A 84 9.88 -10.51 18.94
N ALA A 85 10.15 -10.18 20.20
CA ALA A 85 11.12 -9.16 20.56
C ALA A 85 12.49 -9.51 19.98
N VAL A 86 13.11 -8.52 19.36
CA VAL A 86 14.44 -8.56 18.75
C VAL A 86 15.16 -7.26 19.07
N PRO A 87 16.50 -7.20 19.02
CA PRO A 87 17.22 -5.96 19.27
C PRO A 87 16.76 -4.82 18.37
N LEU A 88 16.60 -3.63 18.96
CA LEU A 88 16.29 -2.39 18.24
C LEU A 88 17.58 -1.72 17.73
N PRO A 89 17.54 -0.97 16.61
CA PRO A 89 16.40 -0.79 15.71
C PRO A 89 16.08 -2.05 14.90
N MET A 90 14.79 -2.40 14.83
CA MET A 90 14.34 -3.55 14.05
C MET A 90 13.87 -3.14 12.66
N THR A 91 14.02 -4.03 11.68
CA THR A 91 13.54 -3.78 10.30
C THR A 91 12.16 -4.37 10.10
N VAL A 92 11.20 -3.54 9.72
CA VAL A 92 9.86 -3.95 9.29
C VAL A 92 9.86 -3.98 7.77
N ARG A 93 9.68 -5.17 7.18
CA ARG A 93 9.68 -5.36 5.72
C ARG A 93 8.47 -6.18 5.30
N GLY A 94 7.86 -5.79 4.19
CA GLY A 94 6.83 -6.62 3.57
C GLY A 94 6.08 -5.91 2.46
N HIS A 95 6.22 -6.44 1.24
CA HIS A 95 5.48 -5.99 0.05
C HIS A 95 3.95 -6.12 0.21
N TRP A 96 3.47 -6.87 1.20
CA TRP A 96 2.04 -7.00 1.50
C TRP A 96 1.50 -5.87 2.39
N PHE A 97 2.38 -5.10 3.05
CA PHE A 97 1.99 -4.10 4.05
C PHE A 97 2.36 -2.66 3.63
N LEU A 98 3.41 -2.51 2.82
CA LEU A 98 3.92 -1.21 2.38
C LEU A 98 3.79 -1.03 0.86
N SER A 99 3.29 0.12 0.45
CA SER A 99 3.27 0.59 -0.93
C SER A 99 4.28 1.73 -1.07
N PRO A 100 5.00 1.85 -2.21
CA PRO A 100 5.86 3.00 -2.49
C PRO A 100 5.10 4.32 -2.44
N ARG A 101 5.79 5.44 -2.14
CA ARG A 101 5.22 6.80 -2.08
C ARG A 101 3.90 6.91 -1.31
N THR A 102 3.78 6.19 -0.20
CA THR A 102 2.56 6.11 0.57
C THR A 102 2.83 6.61 1.98
N GLU A 103 1.94 7.46 2.48
CA GLU A 103 1.96 7.94 3.85
C GLU A 103 1.41 6.87 4.80
N TYR A 104 2.15 6.63 5.88
CA TYR A 104 1.79 5.70 6.93
C TYR A 104 1.92 6.38 8.29
N SER A 105 1.16 5.87 9.25
CA SER A 105 1.37 6.11 10.67
C SER A 105 1.67 4.81 11.40
N VAL A 106 2.52 4.90 12.42
CA VAL A 106 2.92 3.76 13.25
C VAL A 106 2.85 4.10 14.73
N ALA A 107 2.35 3.15 15.52
CA ALA A 107 2.41 3.16 16.98
C ALA A 107 2.86 1.78 17.49
N VAL A 108 3.52 1.75 18.64
CA VAL A 108 4.10 0.53 19.22
C VAL A 108 3.54 0.28 20.61
N GLN A 109 3.30 -0.98 20.92
CA GLN A 109 3.00 -1.49 22.25
C GLN A 109 3.93 -2.69 22.51
N THR A 110 4.46 -2.80 23.72
CA THR A 110 5.31 -3.93 24.11
C THR A 110 4.55 -4.92 24.96
N ALA A 111 5.02 -6.16 25.00
CA ALA A 111 4.38 -7.20 25.77
C ALA A 111 5.31 -8.28 26.31
N VAL A 112 4.93 -8.80 27.47
CA VAL A 112 5.52 -9.98 28.10
C VAL A 112 4.52 -11.13 28.01
N LYS A 113 4.91 -12.22 27.35
CA LYS A 113 4.12 -13.44 27.28
C LYS A 113 4.23 -14.17 28.62
N GLN A 114 3.10 -14.37 29.28
CA GLN A 114 3.00 -15.04 30.56
C GLN A 114 2.92 -16.57 30.38
N SER A 115 3.11 -17.31 31.47
CA SER A 115 3.11 -18.78 31.48
C SER A 115 1.74 -19.39 31.15
N ASP A 116 0.65 -18.65 31.40
CA ASP A 116 -0.71 -19.02 31.04
C ASP A 116 -1.04 -18.81 29.54
N GLY A 117 -0.10 -18.19 28.80
CA GLY A 117 -0.24 -17.89 27.38
C GLY A 117 -0.74 -16.48 27.07
N GLU A 118 -1.21 -15.74 28.08
CA GLU A 118 -1.69 -14.36 27.93
C GLU A 118 -0.54 -13.35 27.86
N TYR A 119 -0.86 -12.13 27.45
CA TYR A 119 0.12 -11.04 27.37
C TYR A 119 -0.14 -9.99 28.45
N LEU A 120 0.90 -9.68 29.24
CA LEU A 120 0.97 -8.39 29.92
C LEU A 120 1.43 -7.35 28.89
N VAL A 121 0.63 -6.32 28.64
CA VAL A 121 0.92 -5.30 27.62
C VAL A 121 1.15 -3.93 28.25
N SER A 122 2.04 -3.13 27.64
CA SER A 122 2.24 -1.72 27.99
C SER A 122 1.09 -0.83 27.45
N GLY A 123 1.14 0.47 27.73
CA GLY A 123 0.41 1.45 26.91
C GLY A 123 0.90 1.48 25.45
N TRP A 124 0.11 2.11 24.57
CA TRP A 124 0.56 2.46 23.21
C TRP A 124 1.44 3.71 23.26
N SER A 125 2.47 3.75 22.42
CA SER A 125 3.32 4.92 22.21
C SER A 125 2.58 6.09 21.56
N GLU A 126 3.27 7.23 21.42
CA GLU A 126 2.89 8.23 20.43
C GLU A 126 2.83 7.62 19.01
N THR A 127 2.01 8.24 18.17
CA THR A 127 1.92 7.89 16.75
C THR A 127 2.91 8.73 15.96
N VAL A 128 3.76 8.07 15.17
CA VAL A 128 4.72 8.74 14.26
C VAL A 128 4.30 8.51 12.82
N GLU A 129 4.38 9.56 12.01
CA GLU A 129 4.08 9.51 10.59
C GLU A 129 5.36 9.40 9.76
N PHE A 130 5.31 8.65 8.66
CA PHE A 130 6.41 8.55 7.70
C PHE A 130 5.86 8.29 6.30
N CYS A 131 6.69 8.53 5.28
CA CYS A 131 6.35 8.25 3.89
C CYS A 131 7.37 7.27 3.31
N THR A 132 6.87 6.22 2.66
CA THR A 132 7.73 5.26 1.97
C THR A 132 8.40 5.87 0.75
N GLY A 133 9.62 5.40 0.48
CA GLY A 133 10.42 5.87 -0.64
C GLY A 133 9.95 5.41 -2.01
N ASP A 134 10.71 5.81 -3.02
CA ASP A 134 10.60 5.31 -4.39
C ASP A 134 11.19 3.91 -4.54
N TYR A 135 10.82 3.22 -5.63
CA TYR A 135 11.53 2.01 -6.02
C TYR A 135 13.00 2.32 -6.31
N ALA A 136 13.89 1.69 -5.55
CA ALA A 136 15.30 1.65 -5.88
C ALA A 136 15.52 0.93 -7.23
N LYS A 137 16.63 1.25 -7.92
CA LYS A 137 16.95 0.63 -9.22
C LYS A 137 17.06 -0.90 -9.11
N GLU A 138 17.59 -1.43 -8.00
CA GLU A 138 17.66 -2.89 -7.81
C GLU A 138 16.26 -3.51 -7.70
N HIS A 139 15.32 -2.83 -7.03
CA HIS A 139 13.94 -3.31 -6.94
C HIS A 139 13.24 -3.30 -8.29
N LEU A 140 13.47 -2.27 -9.12
CA LEU A 140 12.95 -2.23 -10.49
C LEU A 140 13.55 -3.36 -11.34
N ALA A 141 14.85 -3.63 -11.22
CA ALA A 141 15.50 -4.74 -11.92
C ALA A 141 14.92 -6.11 -11.51
N GLN A 142 14.66 -6.33 -10.23
CA GLN A 142 14.01 -7.56 -9.75
C GLN A 142 12.58 -7.71 -10.27
N LEU A 143 11.81 -6.61 -10.34
CA LEU A 143 10.47 -6.63 -10.92
C LEU A 143 10.51 -6.94 -12.42
N GLN A 144 11.51 -6.39 -13.13
CA GLN A 144 11.74 -6.69 -14.54
C GLN A 144 12.10 -8.16 -14.74
N GLU A 145 13.06 -8.71 -13.98
CA GLU A 145 13.46 -10.11 -14.09
C GLU A 145 12.26 -11.05 -13.84
N LYS A 146 11.44 -10.77 -12.82
CA LYS A 146 10.20 -11.51 -12.56
C LYS A 146 9.22 -11.40 -13.73
N ALA A 147 9.07 -10.22 -14.32
CA ALA A 147 8.21 -10.01 -15.48
C ALA A 147 8.70 -10.82 -16.70
N GLU A 148 10.01 -10.85 -16.94
CA GLU A 148 10.64 -11.64 -18.02
C GLU A 148 10.42 -13.14 -17.84
N GLN A 149 10.57 -13.65 -16.60
CA GLN A 149 10.34 -15.05 -16.28
C GLN A 149 8.88 -15.50 -16.56
N ILE A 150 7.91 -14.61 -16.37
CA ILE A 150 6.49 -14.93 -16.64
C ILE A 150 6.07 -14.59 -18.08
N ALA A 151 6.78 -13.69 -18.78
CA ALA A 151 6.37 -13.17 -20.08
C ALA A 151 6.12 -14.27 -21.11
N GLY A 152 6.94 -15.34 -21.11
CA GLY A 152 6.76 -16.49 -21.99
C GLY A 152 5.50 -17.32 -21.74
N ARG A 153 4.83 -17.12 -20.58
CA ARG A 153 3.56 -17.76 -20.20
C ARG A 153 2.36 -16.83 -20.39
N MET A 154 2.59 -15.56 -20.75
CA MET A 154 1.53 -14.58 -20.95
C MET A 154 0.99 -14.66 -22.38
N LEU A 155 -0.32 -14.41 -22.53
CA LEU A 155 -0.90 -14.26 -23.87
C LEU A 155 -0.35 -12.98 -24.51
N ARG A 156 0.21 -13.14 -25.71
CA ARG A 156 0.64 -12.01 -26.52
C ARG A 156 -0.57 -11.28 -27.06
N PHE A 157 -0.67 -9.98 -26.80
CA PHE A 157 -1.60 -9.11 -27.50
C PHE A 157 -0.91 -8.46 -28.70
N SER A 158 -1.67 -8.19 -29.76
CA SER A 158 -1.18 -7.57 -31.00
C SER A 158 -1.79 -6.20 -31.26
N VAL A 159 -2.88 -5.84 -30.56
CA VAL A 159 -3.63 -4.61 -30.77
C VAL A 159 -4.04 -3.97 -29.44
N PHE A 160 -4.10 -2.64 -29.43
CA PHE A 160 -4.87 -1.88 -28.46
C PHE A 160 -6.24 -1.59 -29.07
N TYR A 161 -7.29 -1.62 -28.26
CA TYR A 161 -8.65 -1.38 -28.74
C TYR A 161 -9.47 -0.52 -27.79
N ARG A 162 -10.42 0.22 -28.36
CA ARG A 162 -11.41 0.99 -27.60
C ARG A 162 -12.79 0.65 -28.12
N ASN A 163 -13.65 0.21 -27.21
CA ASN A 163 -15.06 0.01 -27.48
C ASN A 163 -15.84 1.26 -27.05
N HIS A 164 -16.79 1.68 -27.86
CA HIS A 164 -17.69 2.78 -27.55
C HIS A 164 -19.01 2.66 -28.33
N HIS A 165 -19.95 3.57 -28.05
CA HIS A 165 -21.11 3.85 -28.88
C HIS A 165 -20.72 4.47 -30.25
N LYS A 166 -21.59 4.32 -31.25
CA LYS A 166 -21.33 4.76 -32.64
C LYS A 166 -21.11 6.28 -32.71
N GLU A 167 -21.89 7.01 -31.92
CA GLU A 167 -21.99 8.46 -31.87
C GLU A 167 -20.66 9.07 -31.45
N TYR A 168 -19.92 8.41 -30.55
CA TYR A 168 -18.58 8.84 -30.13
C TYR A 168 -17.59 8.85 -31.29
N PHE A 169 -17.51 7.76 -32.04
CA PHE A 169 -16.62 7.68 -33.19
C PHE A 169 -17.07 8.57 -34.35
N GLN A 170 -18.39 8.74 -34.52
CA GLN A 170 -18.94 9.67 -35.51
C GLN A 170 -18.59 11.11 -35.16
N HIS A 171 -18.74 11.50 -33.89
CA HIS A 171 -18.36 12.83 -33.42
C HIS A 171 -16.87 13.10 -33.68
N ALA A 172 -16.00 12.14 -33.35
CA ALA A 172 -14.56 12.31 -33.61
C ALA A 172 -14.23 12.45 -35.11
N ARG A 173 -14.94 11.72 -35.98
CA ARG A 173 -14.85 11.87 -37.45
C ARG A 173 -15.30 13.24 -37.94
N THR A 174 -16.48 13.70 -37.52
CA THR A 174 -17.12 14.90 -38.09
C THR A 174 -16.68 16.20 -37.42
N HIS A 175 -16.35 16.17 -36.14
CA HIS A 175 -16.09 17.38 -35.33
C HIS A 175 -14.67 17.45 -34.78
N CYS A 176 -13.89 16.36 -34.80
CA CYS A 176 -12.53 16.34 -34.24
C CYS A 176 -11.46 16.02 -35.29
N GLY A 177 -11.73 16.33 -36.56
CA GLY A 177 -10.76 16.11 -37.65
C GLY A 177 -10.33 14.66 -37.80
N ASN A 178 -11.24 13.72 -37.55
CA ASN A 178 -10.94 12.28 -37.51
C ASN A 178 -9.86 11.92 -36.47
N MET A 179 -9.90 12.56 -35.29
CA MET A 179 -8.97 12.27 -34.20
C MET A 179 -9.69 11.96 -32.89
N LEU A 180 -9.27 10.90 -32.20
CA LEU A 180 -9.59 10.64 -30.80
C LEU A 180 -8.93 11.70 -29.92
N GLN A 181 -9.75 12.44 -29.19
CA GLN A 181 -9.29 13.48 -28.29
C GLN A 181 -8.85 12.89 -26.95
N PRO A 182 -7.71 13.35 -26.40
CA PRO A 182 -7.34 13.07 -25.01
C PRO A 182 -8.40 13.63 -24.06
N TYR A 183 -8.63 12.94 -22.96
CA TYR A 183 -9.49 13.43 -21.89
C TYR A 183 -8.94 12.97 -20.53
N LEU A 184 -9.36 13.62 -19.46
CA LEU A 184 -9.02 13.19 -18.10
C LEU A 184 -9.67 11.83 -17.84
N LYS A 185 -8.88 10.83 -17.46
CA LYS A 185 -9.39 9.49 -17.16
C LYS A 185 -10.50 9.60 -16.12
N ASP A 186 -11.70 9.23 -16.49
CA ASP A 186 -12.84 9.25 -15.60
C ASP A 186 -12.95 7.94 -14.81
N ASN A 187 -13.99 7.85 -14.00
CA ASN A 187 -14.32 6.61 -13.27
C ASN A 187 -15.19 5.67 -14.12
N SER A 188 -15.26 5.88 -15.44
CA SER A 188 -15.98 5.01 -16.34
C SER A 188 -15.16 3.74 -16.64
N GLY A 189 -15.83 2.58 -16.60
CA GLY A 189 -15.18 1.28 -16.81
C GLY A 189 -14.36 0.77 -15.62
N SER A 190 -13.15 0.27 -15.88
CA SER A 190 -12.29 -0.30 -14.83
C SER A 190 -11.73 0.83 -13.96
N GLN A 191 -12.16 0.89 -12.71
CA GLN A 191 -11.55 1.77 -11.71
C GLN A 191 -10.07 1.41 -11.59
N SER A 192 -9.22 2.43 -11.63
CA SER A 192 -7.78 2.26 -11.47
C SER A 192 -7.22 3.45 -10.68
N PRO A 193 -6.05 3.31 -10.04
CA PRO A 193 -5.40 4.42 -9.35
C PRO A 193 -5.09 5.64 -10.23
N THR A 194 -5.16 5.49 -11.55
CA THR A 194 -4.89 6.56 -12.52
C THR A 194 -6.09 7.43 -12.88
N SER A 195 -7.30 7.05 -12.45
CA SER A 195 -8.52 7.84 -12.69
C SER A 195 -8.43 9.18 -11.96
N GLY A 196 -8.77 10.27 -12.65
CA GLY A 196 -8.63 11.65 -12.17
C GLY A 196 -7.22 12.22 -12.25
N MET A 197 -6.21 11.44 -12.66
CA MET A 197 -4.80 11.86 -12.67
C MET A 197 -4.20 11.91 -14.09
N LEU A 198 -4.60 11.01 -14.98
CA LEU A 198 -4.03 10.90 -16.32
C LEU A 198 -4.92 11.54 -17.38
N HIS A 199 -4.34 12.38 -18.24
CA HIS A 199 -5.03 13.02 -19.36
C HIS A 199 -4.55 12.45 -20.70
N GLY A 200 -5.36 11.61 -21.34
CA GLY A 200 -4.92 10.86 -22.51
C GLY A 200 -6.04 10.15 -23.28
N VAL A 201 -5.64 9.37 -24.28
CA VAL A 201 -6.53 8.45 -25.00
C VAL A 201 -6.37 7.04 -24.43
N PHE A 202 -7.46 6.43 -23.94
CA PHE A 202 -7.40 5.14 -23.25
C PHE A 202 -7.86 3.97 -24.12
N PHE A 203 -7.11 2.87 -24.04
CA PHE A 203 -7.36 1.60 -24.75
C PHE A 203 -7.26 0.41 -23.80
N SER A 204 -8.04 -0.63 -24.08
CA SER A 204 -7.84 -1.97 -23.54
C SER A 204 -6.86 -2.77 -24.42
N CYS A 205 -6.24 -3.81 -23.86
CA CYS A 205 -5.37 -4.74 -24.59
C CYS A 205 -5.58 -6.20 -24.16
N ASN A 206 -6.70 -6.50 -23.51
CA ASN A 206 -7.02 -7.86 -23.08
C ASN A 206 -7.16 -8.77 -24.30
N THR A 207 -6.72 -10.01 -24.14
CA THR A 207 -6.72 -11.03 -25.18
C THR A 207 -7.48 -12.24 -24.68
N GLU A 208 -8.49 -12.70 -25.43
CA GLU A 208 -9.19 -13.95 -25.14
C GLU A 208 -8.26 -15.15 -25.32
N PHE A 209 -8.29 -16.07 -24.36
CA PHE A 209 -7.38 -17.23 -24.34
C PHE A 209 -7.55 -18.14 -25.56
N ASN A 210 -8.79 -18.40 -25.99
CA ASN A 210 -9.07 -19.33 -27.07
C ASN A 210 -8.73 -18.76 -28.45
N THR A 211 -8.87 -17.44 -28.63
CA THR A 211 -8.80 -16.80 -29.95
C THR A 211 -7.52 -16.00 -30.16
N GLY A 212 -6.84 -15.57 -29.08
CA GLY A 212 -5.73 -14.65 -29.18
C GLY A 212 -6.15 -13.24 -29.65
N GLN A 213 -7.45 -12.93 -29.63
CA GLN A 213 -8.02 -11.67 -30.11
C GLN A 213 -8.68 -10.87 -28.97
N PRO A 214 -8.92 -9.56 -29.17
CA PRO A 214 -9.76 -8.79 -28.26
C PRO A 214 -11.13 -9.44 -28.04
N PRO A 215 -11.68 -9.42 -26.80
CA PRO A 215 -12.97 -10.02 -26.51
C PRO A 215 -14.08 -9.57 -27.45
N GLN A 216 -14.93 -10.45 -27.94
CA GLN A 216 -15.98 -10.04 -28.89
C GLN A 216 -16.98 -9.10 -28.22
N ASP A 217 -17.45 -9.48 -27.05
CA ASP A 217 -18.42 -8.70 -26.30
C ASP A 217 -17.74 -7.59 -25.47
N SER A 218 -18.44 -6.46 -25.36
CA SER A 218 -17.98 -5.33 -24.57
C SER A 218 -19.15 -4.59 -23.94
N PRO A 219 -19.14 -4.36 -22.61
CA PRO A 219 -20.16 -3.56 -21.94
C PRO A 219 -20.07 -2.06 -22.31
N TYR A 220 -18.95 -1.63 -22.90
CA TYR A 220 -18.69 -0.22 -23.25
C TYR A 220 -19.25 0.18 -24.62
N GLY A 221 -19.92 -0.74 -25.32
CA GLY A 221 -20.46 -0.52 -26.65
C GLY A 221 -19.90 -1.50 -27.68
N ARG A 222 -20.64 -1.68 -28.77
CA ARG A 222 -20.34 -2.67 -29.82
C ARG A 222 -19.36 -2.18 -30.89
N TRP A 223 -19.12 -0.87 -30.98
CA TRP A 223 -18.23 -0.32 -32.00
C TRP A 223 -16.82 -0.30 -31.46
N ARG A 224 -15.89 -0.80 -32.27
CA ARG A 224 -14.49 -0.97 -31.87
C ARG A 224 -13.57 -0.22 -32.81
N PHE A 225 -12.70 0.58 -32.22
CA PHE A 225 -11.49 1.06 -32.87
C PHE A 225 -10.30 0.20 -32.41
N GLN A 226 -9.40 -0.15 -33.33
CA GLN A 226 -8.20 -0.93 -33.04
C GLN A 226 -6.96 -0.23 -33.63
N ILE A 227 -5.85 -0.31 -32.90
CA ILE A 227 -4.54 0.13 -33.37
C ILE A 227 -3.50 -0.96 -33.09
N PRO A 228 -2.66 -1.34 -34.08
CA PRO A 228 -1.58 -2.30 -33.85
C PRO A 228 -0.65 -1.84 -32.73
N ALA A 229 -0.30 -2.74 -31.81
CA ALA A 229 0.50 -2.43 -30.63
C ALA A 229 1.87 -1.84 -31.00
N GLN A 230 2.48 -2.35 -32.07
CA GLN A 230 3.76 -1.86 -32.61
C GLN A 230 3.73 -0.37 -32.98
N ARG A 231 2.58 0.20 -33.36
CA ARG A 231 2.47 1.64 -33.65
C ARG A 231 2.60 2.49 -32.40
N LEU A 232 2.29 1.94 -31.23
CA LEU A 232 2.37 2.65 -29.94
C LEU A 232 3.66 2.31 -29.17
N PHE A 233 4.31 1.18 -29.45
CA PHE A 233 5.61 0.82 -28.87
C PHE A 233 6.77 1.55 -29.54
N ASN A 234 6.93 2.83 -29.22
CA ASN A 234 8.07 3.62 -29.67
C ASN A 234 8.46 4.67 -28.61
N PRO A 235 9.71 5.18 -28.63
CA PRO A 235 10.19 6.14 -27.63
C PRO A 235 9.44 7.48 -27.59
N SER A 236 8.72 7.85 -28.65
CA SER A 236 7.92 9.08 -28.70
C SER A 236 6.54 8.93 -28.05
N THR A 237 6.24 7.75 -27.50
CA THR A 237 4.94 7.41 -26.94
C THR A 237 5.06 7.09 -25.46
N ASN A 238 4.40 7.90 -24.64
CA ASN A 238 4.26 7.62 -23.21
C ASN A 238 3.17 6.56 -22.99
N LEU A 239 3.57 5.38 -22.53
CA LEU A 239 2.68 4.26 -22.22
C LEU A 239 2.54 4.13 -20.71
N TYR A 240 1.30 4.12 -20.23
CA TYR A 240 0.99 3.86 -18.83
C TYR A 240 0.12 2.60 -18.77
N PHE A 241 0.45 1.70 -17.85
CA PHE A 241 -0.31 0.48 -17.63
C PHE A 241 -0.96 0.58 -16.26
N ALA A 242 -2.28 0.40 -16.21
CA ALA A 242 -3.04 0.44 -14.96
C ALA A 242 -4.20 -0.53 -15.07
N GLY A 243 -4.14 -1.59 -14.25
CA GLY A 243 -5.13 -2.64 -14.15
C GLY A 243 -5.00 -3.38 -12.81
N PRO A 244 -6.02 -4.18 -12.43
CA PRO A 244 -5.92 -5.02 -11.24
C PRO A 244 -4.72 -5.97 -11.36
N SER A 245 -4.16 -6.34 -10.19
CA SER A 245 -2.92 -7.10 -9.99
C SER A 245 -2.58 -8.18 -11.03
N PRO A 246 -1.29 -8.52 -11.21
CA PRO A 246 -0.83 -9.54 -12.16
C PRO A 246 -1.40 -10.96 -11.93
N THR A 247 -2.12 -11.18 -10.82
CA THR A 247 -2.87 -12.41 -10.52
C THR A 247 -4.24 -12.49 -11.19
N SER A 248 -4.82 -11.36 -11.60
CA SER A 248 -6.04 -11.33 -12.41
C SER A 248 -5.64 -11.33 -13.88
N ARG A 249 -6.17 -12.27 -14.67
CA ARG A 249 -5.86 -12.48 -16.10
C ARG A 249 -6.36 -11.36 -17.02
N ALA A 250 -6.53 -10.15 -16.50
CA ALA A 250 -7.06 -8.98 -17.19
C ALA A 250 -6.09 -7.80 -17.03
N LEU A 251 -5.07 -7.76 -17.89
CA LEU A 251 -4.25 -6.55 -18.07
C LEU A 251 -5.10 -5.46 -18.70
N GLY A 252 -5.77 -4.65 -17.88
CA GLY A 252 -6.19 -3.32 -18.31
C GLY A 252 -4.93 -2.49 -18.58
N ALA A 253 -4.68 -2.12 -19.83
CA ALA A 253 -3.81 -0.99 -20.12
C ALA A 253 -4.63 0.28 -19.94
N SER A 254 -4.01 1.33 -19.41
CA SER A 254 -4.60 2.68 -19.43
C SER A 254 -3.65 3.54 -20.21
N TYR A 255 -3.71 3.39 -21.53
CA TYR A 255 -2.90 4.20 -22.43
C TYR A 255 -3.18 5.70 -22.21
N CYS A 256 -2.14 6.52 -22.26
CA CYS A 256 -2.27 7.97 -22.11
C CYS A 256 -1.34 8.65 -23.10
N ARG A 257 -1.82 8.87 -24.33
CA ARG A 257 -1.17 9.81 -25.26
C ARG A 257 -1.64 11.23 -24.93
N PRO A 258 -0.74 12.19 -24.67
CA PRO A 258 -1.12 13.60 -24.46
C PRO A 258 -1.60 14.30 -25.74
N HIS A 259 -1.41 13.67 -26.91
CA HIS A 259 -1.82 14.21 -28.20
C HIS A 259 -2.94 13.37 -28.83
N PRO A 260 -3.82 14.00 -29.64
CA PRO A 260 -4.87 13.29 -30.37
C PRO A 260 -4.32 12.13 -31.21
N LEU A 261 -5.14 11.09 -31.38
CA LEU A 261 -4.81 9.92 -32.19
C LEU A 261 -5.72 9.86 -33.41
N PRO A 262 -5.19 9.75 -34.64
CA PRO A 262 -6.03 9.55 -35.83
C PRO A 262 -6.90 8.29 -35.71
N LEU A 263 -8.16 8.42 -36.12
CA LEU A 263 -9.15 7.35 -36.28
C LEU A 263 -9.02 6.61 -37.60
#